data_AF-A0A6G3RYL4-F1
#
_entry.id   AF-A0A6G3RYL4-F1
#
_cell.length_a   1.000
_cell.length_b   1.000
_cell.length_c   1.000
_cell.angle_alpha   90.00
_cell.angle_beta   90.00
_cell.angle_gamma   90.00
#
_symmetry.space_group_name_H-M   'P 1'
#
loop_
_entity.id
_entity.type
_entity.pdbx_description
1 polymer ?
#
loop_
_entity_poly.entity_id
_entity_poly.type
_entity_poly.pdbx_seq_one_letter_code
_entity_poly.pdbx_strand_id
1 'polypeptide(L)'
;QLLRVGGVRPEQADGFARALLGAECAPEDERRARAVTLWLLEQAAVAGHTALDLPVLVEALGKRGVPDSDAAVQSAVAEGEALLFQEALDETPAPEPAEGEEEGEAERPVRILVGLERTALAEESLADGLARLINSGAKEGASSDDQWEEAAVAAGGSAAELIRAVGTHRLVLHTGGEAA
;
A
#
# COMPACT_ATOMS: atom_id res chain seq x y z
N GLN A 1 -12.25 -19.17 6.29
CA GLN A 1 -11.36 -19.63 5.19
C GLN A 1 -10.04 -20.11 5.79
N LEU A 2 -9.61 -21.34 5.51
CA LEU A 2 -8.42 -21.96 6.15
C LEU A 2 -7.10 -21.25 5.84
N LEU A 3 -6.96 -20.65 4.65
CA LEU A 3 -5.73 -19.98 4.25
C LEU A 3 -5.42 -18.68 5.01
N ARG A 4 -6.37 -18.16 5.80
CA ARG A 4 -6.13 -17.03 6.71
C ARG A 4 -5.38 -17.45 7.98
N VAL A 5 -5.25 -18.76 8.24
CA VAL A 5 -4.52 -19.28 9.40
C VAL A 5 -3.03 -19.35 9.05
N GLY A 6 -2.21 -18.67 9.84
CA GLY A 6 -0.76 -18.63 9.65
C GLY A 6 -0.14 -20.04 9.55
N GLY A 7 0.68 -20.25 8.52
CA GLY A 7 1.38 -21.52 8.28
C GLY A 7 0.60 -22.54 7.45
N VAL A 8 -0.69 -22.32 7.17
CA VAL A 8 -1.46 -23.19 6.27
C VAL A 8 -1.10 -22.88 4.80
N ARG A 9 -0.74 -23.91 4.05
CA ARG A 9 -0.43 -23.81 2.61
C ARG A 9 -1.64 -24.15 1.73
N PRO A 10 -1.72 -23.63 0.49
CA PRO A 10 -2.78 -23.99 -0.47
C PRO A 10 -3.02 -25.49 -0.60
N GLU A 11 -1.96 -26.30 -0.63
CA GLU A 11 -2.07 -27.75 -0.81
C GLU A 11 -2.73 -28.44 0.40
N GLN A 12 -2.53 -27.89 1.61
CA GLN A 12 -3.16 -28.39 2.84
C GLN A 12 -4.65 -27.99 2.90
N ALA A 13 -4.97 -26.75 2.52
CA ALA A 13 -6.35 -26.30 2.40
C ALA A 13 -7.12 -27.10 1.35
N ASP A 14 -6.51 -27.37 0.19
CA ASP A 14 -7.08 -28.20 -0.87
C ASP A 14 -7.27 -29.67 -0.41
N GLY A 15 -6.33 -30.20 0.38
CA GLY A 15 -6.47 -31.51 1.00
C GLY A 15 -7.66 -31.60 1.96
N PHE A 16 -7.83 -30.57 2.80
CA PHE A 16 -8.99 -30.47 3.70
C PHE A 16 -10.30 -30.31 2.94
N ALA A 17 -10.33 -29.45 1.92
CA ALA A 17 -11.51 -29.24 1.07
C ALA A 17 -11.95 -30.55 0.41
N ARG A 18 -11.01 -31.32 -0.15
CA ARG A 18 -11.31 -32.65 -0.70
C ARG A 18 -11.84 -33.64 0.34
N ALA A 19 -11.29 -33.64 1.54
CA ALA A 19 -11.78 -34.51 2.62
C ALA A 19 -13.20 -34.15 3.09
N LEU A 20 -13.56 -32.86 3.05
CA LEU A 20 -14.86 -32.36 3.50
C LEU A 20 -15.93 -32.41 2.40
N LEU A 21 -15.59 -31.99 1.18
CA LEU A 21 -16.53 -31.79 0.06
C LEU A 21 -16.54 -32.98 -0.91
N GLY A 22 -15.55 -33.87 -0.85
CA GLY A 22 -15.47 -35.05 -1.73
C GLY A 22 -15.47 -34.68 -3.21
N ALA A 23 -16.43 -35.23 -3.96
CA ALA A 23 -16.55 -35.04 -5.41
C ALA A 23 -16.97 -33.62 -5.82
N GLU A 24 -17.47 -32.80 -4.88
CA GLU A 24 -17.84 -31.40 -5.13
C GLU A 24 -16.62 -30.46 -5.10
N CYS A 25 -15.44 -30.96 -4.74
CA CYS A 25 -14.20 -30.19 -4.74
C CYS A 25 -13.61 -30.13 -6.16
N ALA A 26 -13.90 -29.05 -6.89
CA ALA A 26 -13.36 -28.78 -8.22
C ALA A 26 -12.27 -27.69 -8.19
N PRO A 27 -11.23 -27.77 -9.05
CA PRO A 27 -10.26 -26.68 -9.24
C PRO A 27 -10.89 -25.33 -9.60
N GLU A 28 -12.02 -25.36 -10.29
CA GLU A 28 -12.83 -24.24 -10.76
C GLU A 28 -13.74 -23.64 -9.67
N ASP A 29 -13.73 -24.18 -8.45
CA ASP A 29 -14.53 -23.65 -7.34
C ASP A 29 -14.09 -22.20 -7.02
N GLU A 30 -15.02 -21.26 -7.20
CA GLU A 30 -14.78 -19.83 -6.96
C GLU A 30 -14.28 -19.54 -5.53
N ARG A 31 -14.71 -20.35 -4.55
CA ARG A 31 -14.25 -20.22 -3.15
C ARG A 31 -12.76 -20.50 -3.05
N ARG A 32 -12.27 -21.49 -3.80
CA ARG A 32 -10.83 -21.81 -3.88
C ARG A 32 -10.09 -20.68 -4.60
N ALA A 33 -10.59 -20.25 -5.75
CA ALA A 33 -9.97 -19.21 -6.55
C ALA A 33 -9.79 -17.91 -5.74
N ARG A 34 -10.87 -17.38 -5.13
CA ARG A 34 -10.78 -16.22 -4.21
C ARG A 34 -9.82 -16.47 -3.06
N ALA A 35 -9.88 -17.67 -2.45
CA ALA A 35 -9.05 -17.97 -1.31
C ALA A 35 -7.55 -17.94 -1.62
N VAL A 36 -7.16 -18.40 -2.82
CA VAL A 36 -5.78 -18.36 -3.31
C VAL A 36 -5.36 -16.94 -3.67
N THR A 37 -6.25 -16.14 -4.29
CA THR A 37 -6.00 -14.71 -4.58
C THR A 37 -5.65 -13.95 -3.31
N LEU A 38 -6.47 -14.05 -2.27
CA LEU A 38 -6.21 -13.37 -1.01
C LEU A 38 -4.93 -13.89 -0.37
N TRP A 39 -4.72 -15.21 -0.35
CA TRP A 39 -3.50 -15.79 0.22
C TRP A 39 -2.23 -15.27 -0.47
N LEU A 40 -2.22 -15.10 -1.80
CA LEU A 40 -1.09 -14.53 -2.53
C LEU A 40 -0.83 -13.07 -2.14
N LEU A 41 -1.88 -12.25 -2.03
CA LEU A 41 -1.75 -10.88 -1.54
C LEU A 41 -1.24 -10.84 -0.08
N GLU A 42 -1.65 -11.79 0.76
CA GLU A 42 -1.14 -11.92 2.13
C GLU A 42 0.34 -12.29 2.16
N GLN A 43 0.79 -13.20 1.28
CA GLN A 43 2.21 -13.53 1.15
C GLN A 43 3.02 -12.32 0.66
N ALA A 44 2.47 -11.53 -0.26
CA ALA A 44 3.09 -10.30 -0.73
C ALA A 44 3.26 -9.28 0.41
N ALA A 45 2.23 -9.12 1.25
CA ALA A 45 2.31 -8.28 2.46
C ALA A 45 3.38 -8.74 3.44
N VAL A 46 3.54 -10.06 3.66
CA VAL A 46 4.62 -10.61 4.49
C VAL A 46 6.00 -10.31 3.88
N ALA A 47 6.11 -10.24 2.56
CA ALA A 47 7.32 -9.87 1.85
C ALA A 47 7.56 -8.34 1.77
N GLY A 48 6.66 -7.53 2.33
CA GLY A 48 6.77 -6.06 2.36
C GLY A 48 6.05 -5.32 1.22
N HIS A 49 5.29 -6.02 0.37
CA HIS A 49 4.48 -5.39 -0.67
C HIS A 49 3.08 -5.03 -0.15
N THR A 50 2.60 -3.81 -0.39
CA THR A 50 1.21 -3.41 -0.07
C THR A 50 0.23 -3.71 -1.22
N ALA A 51 0.72 -3.77 -2.46
CA ALA A 51 -0.03 -4.16 -3.65
C ALA A 51 0.85 -4.95 -4.65
N LEU A 52 0.22 -5.66 -5.57
CA LEU A 52 0.87 -6.38 -6.67
C LEU A 52 0.38 -5.88 -8.02
N ASP A 53 1.26 -5.89 -9.03
CA ASP A 53 0.90 -5.68 -10.43
C ASP A 53 -0.09 -6.77 -10.89
N LEU A 54 -1.19 -6.38 -11.54
CA LEU A 54 -2.27 -7.29 -11.92
C LEU A 54 -1.76 -8.47 -12.77
N PRO A 55 -1.01 -8.26 -13.87
CA PRO A 55 -0.33 -9.32 -14.61
C PRO A 55 0.47 -10.30 -13.74
N VAL A 56 1.22 -9.80 -12.75
CA VAL A 56 2.03 -10.64 -11.84
C VAL A 56 1.15 -11.51 -10.96
N LEU A 57 0.05 -10.94 -10.44
CA LEU A 57 -0.93 -11.68 -9.65
C LEU A 57 -1.64 -12.75 -10.48
N VAL A 58 -2.08 -12.41 -11.69
CA VAL A 58 -2.73 -13.35 -12.63
C VAL A 58 -1.80 -14.50 -12.99
N GLU A 59 -0.53 -14.21 -13.29
CA GLU A 59 0.47 -15.25 -13.57
C GLU A 59 0.69 -16.16 -12.35
N ALA A 60 0.77 -15.59 -11.14
CA ALA A 60 0.94 -16.35 -9.91
C ALA A 60 -0.26 -17.26 -9.61
N LEU A 61 -1.48 -16.80 -9.89
CA LEU A 61 -2.72 -17.59 -9.78
C LEU A 61 -2.73 -18.76 -10.78
N GLY A 62 -2.32 -18.52 -12.03
CA GLY A 62 -2.18 -19.55 -13.04
C GLY A 62 -1.19 -20.65 -12.61
N LYS A 63 -0.04 -20.27 -12.04
CA LYS A 63 0.95 -21.21 -11.46
C LYS A 63 0.40 -22.03 -10.29
N ARG A 64 -0.68 -21.58 -9.65
CA ARG A 64 -1.39 -22.30 -8.56
C ARG A 64 -2.60 -23.11 -9.03
N GLY A 65 -2.77 -23.23 -10.35
CA GLY A 65 -3.85 -24.00 -10.95
C GLY A 65 -5.21 -23.35 -10.73
N VAL A 66 -5.29 -22.02 -10.83
CA VAL A 66 -6.56 -21.28 -10.91
C VAL A 66 -6.87 -21.08 -12.41
N PRO A 67 -7.86 -21.79 -12.98
CA PRO A 67 -8.07 -21.82 -14.43
C PRO A 67 -8.45 -20.45 -15.04
N ASP A 68 -9.31 -19.69 -14.36
CA ASP A 68 -9.68 -18.33 -14.73
C ASP A 68 -9.16 -17.35 -13.68
N SER A 69 -7.89 -16.96 -13.86
CA SER A 69 -7.16 -16.13 -12.89
C SER A 69 -7.66 -14.68 -12.88
N ASP A 70 -8.03 -14.12 -14.03
CA ASP A 70 -8.64 -12.80 -14.13
C ASP A 70 -9.99 -12.76 -13.40
N ALA A 71 -10.88 -13.72 -13.64
CA ALA A 71 -12.17 -13.80 -12.93
C ALA A 71 -11.98 -13.97 -11.42
N ALA A 72 -10.94 -14.70 -10.99
CA ALA A 72 -10.62 -14.85 -9.57
C ALA A 72 -10.26 -13.52 -8.90
N VAL A 73 -9.48 -12.66 -9.58
CA VAL A 73 -9.16 -11.32 -9.09
C VAL A 73 -10.40 -10.45 -9.07
N GLN A 74 -11.19 -10.44 -10.15
CA GLN A 74 -12.44 -9.67 -10.22
C GLN A 74 -13.44 -10.09 -9.15
N SER A 75 -13.54 -11.38 -8.84
CA SER A 75 -14.39 -11.89 -7.76
C SER A 75 -13.93 -11.38 -6.40
N ALA A 76 -12.62 -11.36 -6.12
CA ALA A 76 -12.09 -10.81 -4.86
C ALA A 76 -12.35 -9.29 -4.74
N VAL A 77 -12.29 -8.56 -5.85
CA VAL A 77 -12.64 -7.12 -5.90
C VAL A 77 -14.14 -6.91 -5.69
N ALA A 78 -14.99 -7.72 -6.32
CA ALA A 78 -16.45 -7.64 -6.19
C ALA A 78 -16.92 -7.93 -4.76
N GLU A 79 -16.25 -8.83 -4.04
CA GLU A 79 -16.51 -9.11 -2.62
C GLU A 79 -15.89 -8.05 -1.68
N GLY A 80 -15.16 -7.07 -2.21
CA GLY A 80 -14.51 -6.01 -1.43
C GLY A 80 -13.32 -6.48 -0.61
N GLU A 81 -12.74 -7.64 -0.93
CA GLU A 81 -11.58 -8.19 -0.20
C GLU A 81 -10.24 -7.76 -0.82
N ALA A 82 -10.28 -7.27 -2.07
CA ALA A 82 -9.18 -6.65 -2.79
C ALA A 82 -9.61 -5.34 -3.43
N LEU A 83 -8.68 -4.41 -3.63
CA LEU A 83 -8.91 -3.11 -4.27
C LEU A 83 -7.98 -2.94 -5.47
N LEU A 84 -8.47 -2.24 -6.51
CA LEU A 84 -7.71 -1.91 -7.71
C LEU A 84 -7.21 -0.46 -7.62
N PHE A 85 -5.93 -0.26 -7.95
CA PHE A 85 -5.32 1.05 -8.04
C PHE A 85 -4.75 1.25 -9.45
N GLN A 86 -4.75 2.50 -9.88
CA GLN A 86 -4.17 2.92 -11.15
C GLN A 86 -2.94 3.76 -10.87
N GLU A 87 -1.79 3.30 -11.34
CA GLU A 87 -0.51 3.98 -11.20
C GLU A 87 -0.07 4.46 -12.59
N ALA A 88 0.03 5.78 -12.77
CA ALA A 88 0.56 6.35 -14.00
C ALA A 88 2.08 6.13 -14.06
N LEU A 89 2.60 5.62 -15.18
CA LEU A 89 4.00 5.21 -15.31
C LEU A 89 4.98 6.35 -15.67
N ASP A 90 4.58 7.62 -15.49
CA ASP A 90 5.42 8.79 -15.76
C ASP A 90 5.91 9.44 -14.45
N GLU A 91 6.99 8.90 -13.87
CA GLU A 91 7.73 9.55 -12.77
C GLU A 91 8.85 10.50 -13.26
N THR A 92 8.97 10.75 -14.56
CA THR A 92 9.89 11.80 -15.04
C THR A 92 9.09 13.11 -15.16
N PRO A 93 9.43 14.19 -14.42
CA PRO A 93 8.82 15.47 -14.69
C PRO A 93 9.18 15.85 -16.12
N ALA A 94 8.18 15.84 -17.01
CA ALA A 94 8.36 16.33 -18.36
C ALA A 94 8.79 17.81 -18.26
N PRO A 95 9.81 18.25 -19.02
CA PRO A 95 10.10 19.68 -19.13
C PRO A 95 8.84 20.39 -19.63
N GLU A 96 8.55 21.58 -19.10
CA GLU A 96 7.40 22.38 -19.52
C GLU A 96 7.34 22.49 -21.05
N PRO A 97 6.16 22.29 -21.68
CA PRO A 97 6.02 22.42 -23.12
C PRO A 97 6.47 23.82 -23.54
N ALA A 98 7.36 23.91 -24.51
CA ALA A 98 7.62 25.18 -25.17
C ALA A 98 6.32 25.64 -25.86
N GLU A 99 5.91 26.89 -25.61
CA GLU A 99 4.69 27.48 -26.19
C GLU A 99 4.66 27.28 -27.72
N GLY A 100 3.85 26.33 -28.21
CA GLY A 100 3.62 26.15 -29.65
C GLY A 100 3.48 24.73 -30.19
N GLU A 101 3.69 23.68 -29.41
CA GLU A 101 3.42 22.30 -29.86
C GLU A 101 2.02 21.86 -29.42
N GLU A 102 1.15 21.53 -30.37
CA GLU A 102 -0.13 20.87 -30.10
C GLU A 102 0.14 19.56 -29.37
N GLU A 103 -0.06 19.56 -28.05
CA GLU A 103 -0.10 18.35 -27.24
C GLU A 103 -1.26 17.47 -27.72
N GLY A 104 -0.98 16.53 -28.62
CA GLY A 104 -1.81 15.35 -28.71
C GLY A 104 -1.80 14.70 -27.33
N GLU A 105 -2.95 14.61 -26.67
CA GLU A 105 -3.15 13.87 -25.42
C GLU A 105 -2.76 12.41 -25.66
N ALA A 106 -1.46 12.10 -25.59
CA ALA A 106 -0.98 10.74 -25.61
C ALA A 106 -1.47 10.08 -24.32
N GLU A 107 -2.34 9.08 -24.46
CA GLU A 107 -2.89 8.30 -23.36
C GLU A 107 -1.72 7.72 -22.55
N ARG A 108 -1.49 8.27 -21.34
CA ARG A 108 -0.34 7.90 -20.52
C ARG A 108 -0.46 6.43 -20.12
N PRO A 109 0.62 5.65 -20.18
CA PRO A 109 0.55 4.25 -19.81
C PRO A 109 0.27 4.12 -18.30
N VAL A 110 -0.75 3.33 -17.96
CA VAL A 110 -1.19 3.06 -16.58
C VAL A 110 -0.91 1.61 -16.24
N ARG A 111 -0.33 1.38 -15.05
CA ARG A 111 -0.25 0.06 -14.42
C ARG A 111 -1.44 -0.12 -13.48
N ILE A 112 -2.02 -1.32 -13.51
CA ILE A 112 -3.08 -1.70 -12.58
C ILE A 112 -2.46 -2.50 -11.43
N LEU A 113 -2.64 -2.00 -10.22
CA LEU A 113 -2.23 -2.65 -8.99
C LEU A 113 -3.43 -3.26 -8.27
N VAL A 114 -3.20 -4.36 -7.56
CA VAL A 114 -4.18 -5.06 -6.74
C VAL A 114 -3.66 -5.11 -5.31
N GLY A 115 -4.37 -4.47 -4.39
CA GLY A 115 -4.05 -4.45 -2.96
C GLY A 115 -5.05 -5.27 -2.14
N LEU A 116 -4.61 -5.79 -1.00
CA LEU A 116 -5.49 -6.35 0.02
C LEU A 116 -6.28 -5.21 0.67
N GLU A 117 -7.61 -5.35 0.78
CA GLU A 117 -8.47 -4.27 1.29
C GLU A 117 -7.96 -3.69 2.62
N ARG A 118 -7.69 -4.54 3.62
CA ARG A 118 -7.21 -4.09 4.93
C ARG A 118 -5.91 -3.29 4.89
N THR A 119 -5.00 -3.66 3.97
CA THR A 119 -3.71 -3.00 3.83
C THR A 119 -3.89 -1.67 3.12
N ALA A 120 -4.67 -1.67 2.05
CA ALA A 120 -5.03 -0.47 1.30
C ALA A 120 -5.75 0.57 2.17
N LEU A 121 -6.76 0.18 2.94
CA LEU A 121 -7.46 1.10 3.85
C LEU A 121 -6.54 1.62 4.95
N ALA A 122 -5.63 0.79 5.46
CA ALA A 122 -4.64 1.23 6.42
C ALA A 122 -3.67 2.25 5.81
N GLU A 123 -3.25 2.06 4.56
CA GLU A 123 -2.39 2.97 3.82
C GLU A 123 -3.09 4.31 3.55
N GLU A 124 -4.33 4.30 3.09
CA GLU A 124 -5.10 5.52 2.86
C GLU A 124 -5.38 6.26 4.16
N SER A 125 -5.76 5.53 5.23
CA SER A 125 -5.93 6.12 6.56
C SER A 125 -4.62 6.72 7.09
N LEU A 126 -3.46 6.13 6.79
CA LEU A 126 -2.16 6.66 7.17
C LEU A 126 -1.85 7.93 6.39
N ALA A 127 -2.04 7.93 5.07
CA ALA A 127 -1.83 9.10 4.22
C ALA A 127 -2.72 10.27 4.66
N ASP A 128 -4.00 10.02 4.90
CA ASP A 128 -4.95 10.99 5.42
C ASP A 128 -4.55 11.52 6.79
N GLY A 129 -4.12 10.63 7.69
CA GLY A 129 -3.63 11.01 9.01
C GLY A 129 -2.41 11.93 8.94
N LEU A 130 -1.44 11.60 8.08
CA LEU A 130 -0.24 12.41 7.86
C LEU A 130 -0.60 13.77 7.25
N ALA A 131 -1.48 13.80 6.25
CA ALA A 131 -1.97 15.04 5.65
C ALA A 131 -2.66 15.93 6.70
N ARG A 132 -3.48 15.36 7.59
CA ARG A 132 -4.13 16.10 8.68
C ARG A 132 -3.12 16.63 9.68
N LEU A 133 -2.08 15.86 10.03
CA LEU A 133 -1.02 16.32 10.91
C LEU A 133 -0.27 17.51 10.31
N ILE A 134 0.18 17.39 9.06
CA ILE A 134 0.90 18.45 8.33
C ILE A 134 0.06 19.73 8.27
N ASN A 135 -1.24 19.62 8.02
CA ASN A 135 -2.15 20.76 7.88
C ASN A 135 -2.77 21.22 9.20
N SER A 136 -2.38 20.65 10.34
CA SER A 136 -2.91 21.10 11.64
C SER A 136 -2.29 22.44 12.05
N GLY A 137 -3.14 23.46 12.25
CA GLY A 137 -2.69 24.79 12.66
C GLY A 137 -1.99 24.77 14.03
N ALA A 138 -1.11 25.75 14.27
CA ALA A 138 -0.54 25.96 15.59
C ALA A 138 -1.62 26.27 16.62
N LYS A 139 -1.49 25.70 17.82
CA LYS A 139 -2.31 26.13 18.95
C LYS A 139 -1.82 27.52 19.34
N GLU A 140 -2.63 28.54 19.04
CA GLU A 140 -2.27 29.95 19.22
C GLU A 140 -1.84 30.24 20.66
N GLY A 141 -0.62 30.76 20.81
CA GLY A 141 -0.08 31.29 22.05
C GLY A 141 1.29 31.90 21.82
N ALA A 142 1.39 33.23 21.89
CA ALA A 142 2.63 33.99 21.70
C ALA A 142 3.79 33.60 22.65
N SER A 143 3.53 32.74 23.64
CA SER A 143 4.55 32.22 24.54
C SER A 143 5.30 30.98 24.02
N SER A 144 4.84 30.30 22.97
CA SER A 144 5.50 29.06 22.50
C SER A 144 6.78 29.32 21.71
N ASP A 145 6.77 30.33 20.83
CA ASP A 145 7.82 30.49 19.82
C ASP A 145 9.14 30.98 20.45
N ASP A 146 9.05 31.91 21.41
CA ASP A 146 10.20 32.35 22.20
C ASP A 146 10.81 31.23 23.05
N GLN A 147 9.97 30.32 23.58
CA GLN A 147 10.43 29.16 24.36
C GLN A 147 11.14 28.12 23.48
N TRP A 148 10.66 27.90 22.25
CA TRP A 148 11.32 27.01 21.29
C TRP A 148 12.68 27.56 20.86
N GLU A 149 12.78 28.87 20.63
CA GLU A 149 14.04 29.50 20.26
C GLU A 149 15.06 29.49 21.40
N GLU A 150 14.64 29.78 22.65
CA GLU A 150 15.51 29.67 23.83
C GLU A 150 16.06 28.24 24.01
N ALA A 151 15.20 27.23 23.86
CA ALA A 151 15.60 25.83 23.92
C ALA A 151 16.58 25.44 22.80
N ALA A 152 16.38 25.95 21.59
CA ALA A 152 17.27 25.70 20.46
C ALA A 152 18.67 26.28 20.71
N VAL A 153 18.76 27.51 21.20
CA VAL A 153 20.04 28.15 21.55
C VAL A 153 20.78 27.38 22.64
N ALA A 154 20.06 26.88 23.66
CA ALA A 154 20.66 26.10 24.74
C ALA A 154 21.22 24.74 24.28
N ALA A 155 20.59 24.08 23.30
CA ALA A 155 21.02 22.77 22.81
C ALA A 155 22.24 22.85 21.86
N GLY A 156 22.25 23.84 20.96
CA GLY A 156 23.29 23.99 19.94
C GLY A 156 23.31 22.87 18.89
N GLY A 157 24.18 23.00 17.87
CA GLY A 157 24.41 21.98 16.85
C GLY A 157 23.14 21.52 16.09
N SER A 158 23.11 20.24 15.69
CA SER A 158 21.97 19.61 15.01
C SER A 158 20.70 19.57 15.87
N ALA A 159 20.84 19.50 17.19
CA ALA A 159 19.71 19.52 18.12
C ALA A 159 18.96 20.87 18.08
N ALA A 160 19.68 21.99 17.92
CA ALA A 160 19.05 23.31 17.77
C ALA A 160 18.18 23.41 16.51
N GLU A 161 18.63 22.82 15.40
CA GLU A 161 17.88 22.79 14.14
C GLU A 161 16.61 21.94 14.26
N LEU A 162 16.70 20.79 14.92
CA LEU A 162 15.53 19.94 15.21
C LEU A 162 14.50 20.66 16.09
N ILE A 163 14.95 21.37 17.14
CA ILE A 163 14.06 22.11 18.04
C ILE A 163 13.30 23.21 17.28
N ARG A 164 14.01 23.97 16.43
CA ARG A 164 13.36 24.96 15.56
C ARG A 164 12.36 24.31 14.60
N ALA A 165 12.72 23.18 13.99
CA ALA A 165 11.84 22.46 13.08
C ALA A 165 10.54 22.03 13.78
N VAL A 166 10.60 21.54 15.02
CA VAL A 166 9.42 21.15 15.83
C VAL A 166 8.59 22.36 16.27
N GLY A 167 9.23 23.51 16.52
CA GLY A 167 8.51 24.76 16.81
C GLY A 167 7.63 25.21 15.65
N THR A 168 8.08 25.00 14.41
CA THR A 168 7.39 25.46 13.19
C THR A 168 6.49 24.39 12.54
N HIS A 169 6.87 23.11 12.60
CA HIS A 169 6.20 22.01 11.88
C HIS A 169 5.52 21.02 12.83
N ARG A 170 4.46 20.38 12.34
CA ARG A 170 3.66 19.40 13.11
C ARG A 170 4.14 17.97 12.97
N LEU A 171 4.91 17.71 11.92
CA LEU A 171 5.55 16.45 11.65
C LEU A 171 6.98 16.73 11.24
N VAL A 172 7.93 16.19 12.00
CA VAL A 172 9.36 16.31 11.72
C VAL A 172 9.95 14.91 11.75
N LEU A 173 10.68 14.56 10.70
CA LEU A 173 11.45 13.33 10.64
C LEU A 173 12.90 13.63 11.04
N HIS A 174 13.40 12.94 12.06
CA HIS A 174 14.80 12.99 12.45
C HIS A 174 15.41 11.60 12.27
N THR A 175 16.43 11.51 11.41
CA THR A 175 17.12 10.26 11.10
C THR A 175 18.61 10.42 11.39
N GLY A 176 19.24 9.35 11.86
CA GLY A 176 20.66 9.34 12.24
C GLY A 176 21.12 7.94 12.62
N GLY A 177 22.42 7.68 12.46
CA GLY A 177 23.05 6.43 12.94
C GLY A 177 23.50 6.56 14.40
N GLU A 178 24.18 5.55 14.96
CA GLU A 178 24.68 5.57 16.36
C GLU A 178 25.57 6.78 16.71
N ALA A 179 26.15 7.45 15.71
CA ALA A 179 27.03 8.61 15.89
C ALA A 179 26.34 9.97 15.67
N ALA A 180 25.01 9.99 15.45
CA ALA A 180 24.22 11.20 15.24
C ALA A 180 23.71 11.80 16.55
#